data_AF-A0A3D1IW67-F1
#
_entry.id   AF-A0A3D1IW67-F1
#
_cell.length_a   1.000
_cell.length_b   1.000
_cell.length_c   1.000
_cell.angle_alpha   90.00
_cell.angle_beta   90.00
_cell.angle_gamma   90.00
#
_symmetry.space_group_name_H-M   'P 1'
#
loop_
_entity.id
_entity.type
_entity.pdbx_description
1 polymer ?
#
loop_
_entity_poly.entity_id
_entity_poly.type
_entity_poly.pdbx_seq_one_letter_code
_entity_poly.pdbx_strand_id
1 'polypeptide(L)'
;MSDYSAQALLAWLAGKTAMPTLPTVYLALFTAVGVDAGTGFTEVTGGAYARVATTGDWAAASGSAPSTIANNATVTFATPTANWGTVIGFGLYDAATAGNLLAWDYLGNYPWMPATVSSASPGSLTAHAHGYSVADNVVFSTEFGGTAPTFSLSNFTGLLAVAHAATDTFDVTNAATAVNTSATGNGMVRKVASQVISTNVVASFASGALTLSAA
;
A
#
# COMPACT_ATOMS: atom_id res chain seq x y z
N MET A 1 8.50 1.95 4.72
CA MET A 1 9.75 2.52 4.15
C MET A 1 10.41 1.43 3.31
N SER A 2 11.08 1.74 2.19
CA SER A 2 11.77 0.69 1.43
C SER A 2 13.05 0.21 2.11
N ASP A 3 13.52 -0.97 1.75
CA ASP A 3 14.81 -1.53 2.20
C ASP A 3 15.98 -0.63 1.80
N TYR A 4 15.88 0.06 0.66
CA TYR A 4 16.90 1.01 0.21
C TYR A 4 17.06 2.16 1.20
N SER A 5 15.95 2.81 1.57
CA SER A 5 15.99 3.92 2.52
C SER A 5 16.33 3.45 3.93
N ALA A 6 15.87 2.26 4.35
CA ALA A 6 16.22 1.67 5.63
C ALA A 6 17.74 1.48 5.76
N GLN A 7 18.36 0.85 4.77
CA GLN A 7 19.80 0.60 4.75
C GLN A 7 20.60 1.91 4.72
N ALA A 8 20.18 2.88 3.90
CA ALA A 8 20.83 4.19 3.83
C ALA A 8 20.75 4.96 5.15
N LEU A 9 19.59 4.94 5.82
CA LEU A 9 19.40 5.58 7.12
C LEU A 9 20.25 4.92 8.21
N LEU A 10 20.31 3.59 8.25
CA LEU A 10 21.13 2.85 9.22
C LEU A 10 22.62 3.10 9.00
N ALA A 11 23.08 3.14 7.75
CA ALA A 11 24.47 3.47 7.41
C ALA A 11 24.84 4.90 7.85
N TRP A 12 23.91 5.86 7.69
CA TRP A 12 24.09 7.22 8.18
C TRP A 12 24.15 7.29 9.71
N LEU A 13 23.20 6.67 10.41
CA LEU A 13 23.17 6.61 11.88
C LEU A 13 24.44 5.98 12.46
N ALA A 14 24.98 4.97 11.78
CA ALA A 14 26.22 4.29 12.16
C ALA A 14 27.50 5.04 11.76
N GLY A 15 27.39 6.25 11.17
CA GLY A 15 28.51 7.06 10.72
C GLY A 15 29.30 6.44 9.57
N LYS A 16 28.70 5.50 8.82
CA LYS A 16 29.33 4.85 7.66
C LYS A 16 29.17 5.66 6.38
N THR A 17 28.17 6.52 6.32
CA THR A 17 27.93 7.46 5.22
C THR A 17 27.74 8.86 5.76
N ALA A 18 28.14 9.87 4.99
CA ALA A 18 27.81 11.26 5.29
C ALA A 18 26.29 11.48 5.20
N MET A 19 25.79 12.50 5.88
CA MET A 19 24.38 12.88 5.79
C MET A 19 24.03 13.21 4.34
N PRO A 20 23.14 12.45 3.68
CA PRO A 20 22.80 12.71 2.29
C PRO A 20 22.07 14.04 2.18
N THR A 21 22.34 14.80 1.12
CA THR A 21 21.49 15.94 0.75
C THR A 21 20.09 15.41 0.45
N LEU A 22 19.06 16.08 0.97
CA LEU A 22 17.68 15.66 0.71
C LEU A 22 17.40 15.80 -0.79
N PRO A 23 17.14 14.70 -1.52
CA PRO A 23 16.82 14.80 -2.93
C PRO A 23 15.47 15.47 -3.12
N THR A 24 15.21 16.07 -4.29
CA THR A 24 13.84 16.33 -4.70
C THR A 24 13.12 14.98 -4.75
N VAL A 25 12.03 14.86 -4.00
CA VAL A 25 11.28 13.61 -3.93
C VAL A 25 10.13 13.68 -4.93
N TYR A 26 9.86 12.56 -5.59
CA TYR A 26 8.85 12.45 -6.64
C TYR A 26 7.77 11.44 -6.25
N LEU A 27 6.52 11.89 -6.20
CA LEU A 27 5.36 11.06 -5.95
C LEU A 27 4.97 10.26 -7.21
N ALA A 28 4.96 8.95 -7.08
CA ALA A 28 4.50 7.97 -8.07
C ALA A 28 3.19 7.31 -7.63
N LEU A 29 2.37 6.88 -8.59
CA LEU A 29 1.13 6.13 -8.38
C LEU A 29 1.27 4.70 -8.89
N PHE A 30 0.71 3.74 -8.15
CA PHE A 30 0.81 2.32 -8.44
C PHE A 30 -0.55 1.65 -8.64
N THR A 31 -0.68 0.86 -9.71
CA THR A 31 -1.84 -0.01 -9.96
C THR A 31 -1.64 -1.42 -9.39
N ALA A 32 -0.39 -1.80 -9.13
CA ALA A 32 -0.03 -2.95 -8.32
C ALA A 32 1.15 -2.56 -7.44
N VAL A 33 1.13 -2.98 -6.18
CA VAL A 33 2.22 -2.72 -5.25
C VAL A 33 3.04 -3.98 -5.03
N GLY A 34 4.32 -3.77 -4.74
CA GLY A 34 5.28 -4.80 -4.49
C GLY A 34 5.60 -4.98 -3.00
N VAL A 35 6.87 -5.25 -2.72
CA VAL A 35 7.41 -5.42 -1.36
C VAL A 35 8.46 -4.35 -1.06
N ASP A 36 8.86 -4.22 0.21
CA ASP A 36 9.79 -3.18 0.67
C ASP A 36 11.16 -3.21 0.00
N ALA A 37 11.57 -4.34 -0.59
CA ALA A 37 12.75 -4.45 -1.46
C ALA A 37 12.68 -3.60 -2.75
N GLY A 38 11.56 -2.90 -3.01
CA GLY A 38 11.39 -2.04 -4.18
C GLY A 38 11.06 -2.80 -5.47
N THR A 39 10.67 -4.07 -5.36
CA THR A 39 10.34 -4.96 -6.49
C THR A 39 8.87 -5.32 -6.49
N GLY A 40 8.29 -5.63 -7.67
CA GLY A 40 6.88 -6.04 -7.80
C GLY A 40 5.87 -4.90 -7.95
N PHE A 41 6.32 -3.65 -8.06
CA PHE A 41 5.45 -2.50 -8.32
C PHE A 41 5.10 -2.38 -9.80
N THR A 42 3.87 -1.97 -10.10
CA THR A 42 3.44 -1.50 -11.41
C THR A 42 3.06 -0.03 -11.30
N GLU A 43 3.96 0.84 -11.75
CA GLU A 43 3.71 2.28 -11.84
C GLU A 43 2.77 2.59 -13.01
N VAL A 44 1.91 3.59 -12.81
CA VAL A 44 1.11 4.16 -13.90
C VAL A 44 2.04 4.62 -15.03
N THR A 45 1.65 4.39 -16.28
CA THR A 45 2.42 4.83 -17.45
C THR A 45 1.49 5.32 -18.56
N GLY A 46 2.02 6.17 -19.44
CA GLY A 46 1.26 6.73 -20.57
C GLY A 46 0.23 7.78 -20.16
N GLY A 47 -0.59 8.25 -21.12
CA GLY A 47 -1.71 9.14 -20.83
C GLY A 47 -1.35 10.46 -20.14
N ALA A 48 -0.20 11.07 -20.48
CA ALA A 48 0.36 12.26 -19.83
C ALA A 48 0.80 12.09 -18.36
N TYR A 49 0.84 10.85 -17.84
CA TYR A 49 1.35 10.59 -16.50
C TYR A 49 2.84 10.92 -16.41
N ALA A 50 3.18 11.65 -15.34
CA ALA A 50 4.54 11.84 -14.86
C ALA A 50 4.50 11.92 -13.33
N ARG A 51 5.58 11.51 -12.65
CA ARG A 51 5.71 11.68 -11.21
C ARG A 51 5.68 13.16 -10.85
N VAL A 52 5.06 13.49 -9.72
CA VAL A 52 4.97 14.88 -9.24
C VAL A 52 6.08 15.15 -8.25
N ALA A 53 6.90 16.18 -8.48
CA ALA A 53 7.88 16.62 -7.51
C ALA A 53 7.16 17.17 -6.26
N THR A 54 7.47 16.61 -5.09
CA THR A 54 6.95 17.05 -3.80
C THR A 54 8.11 17.58 -2.95
N THR A 55 8.21 18.91 -2.80
CA THR A 55 9.31 19.56 -2.09
C THR A 55 8.76 20.37 -0.93
N GLY A 56 8.85 19.82 0.29
CA GLY A 56 8.24 20.44 1.47
C GLY A 56 6.73 20.19 1.61
N ASP A 57 6.14 19.45 0.68
CA ASP A 57 4.71 19.08 0.67
C ASP A 57 4.36 17.96 1.66
N TRP A 58 5.28 17.59 2.56
CA TRP A 58 5.10 16.56 3.59
C TRP A 58 5.21 17.19 4.98
N ALA A 59 4.29 16.81 5.86
CA ALA A 59 4.32 17.20 7.27
C ALA A 59 5.52 16.57 7.99
N ALA A 60 5.88 17.17 9.14
CA ALA A 60 6.85 16.55 10.04
C ALA A 60 6.33 15.19 10.54
N ALA A 61 7.26 14.26 10.79
CA ALA A 61 6.91 12.95 11.33
C ALA A 61 6.27 13.09 12.72
N SER A 62 5.25 12.26 12.97
CA SER A 62 4.53 12.19 14.24
C SER A 62 4.14 10.76 14.58
N GLY A 63 3.69 10.51 15.81
CA GLY A 63 3.42 9.15 16.31
C GLY A 63 4.69 8.44 16.79
N SER A 64 4.52 7.23 17.31
CA SER A 64 5.62 6.44 17.88
C SER A 64 5.59 4.95 17.49
N ALA A 65 4.42 4.40 17.15
CA ALA A 65 4.25 3.01 16.73
C ALA A 65 2.92 2.84 15.96
N PRO A 66 2.86 3.19 14.68
CA PRO A 66 3.95 3.64 13.80
C PRO A 66 4.26 5.14 13.91
N SER A 67 5.45 5.53 13.47
CA SER A 67 5.73 6.91 13.06
C SER A 67 5.13 7.15 11.68
N THR A 68 4.54 8.32 11.44
CA THR A 68 3.85 8.64 10.19
C THR A 68 4.19 10.05 9.69
N ILE A 69 4.19 10.20 8.37
CA ILE A 69 4.12 11.50 7.70
C ILE A 69 2.91 11.51 6.77
N ALA A 70 2.33 12.68 6.56
CA ALA A 70 1.28 12.87 5.58
C ALA A 70 1.60 14.05 4.67
N ASN A 71 1.05 14.07 3.46
CA ASN A 71 1.18 15.24 2.61
C ASN A 71 0.51 16.45 3.28
N ASN A 72 1.20 17.57 3.40
CA ASN A 72 0.69 18.80 4.04
C ASN A 72 0.03 19.76 3.04
N ALA A 73 0.20 19.52 1.73
CA ALA A 73 -0.35 20.31 0.64
C ALA A 73 -1.10 19.42 -0.37
N THR A 74 -1.93 20.05 -1.19
CA THR A 74 -2.64 19.33 -2.26
C THR A 74 -1.67 18.96 -3.37
N VAL A 75 -1.58 17.69 -3.72
CA VAL A 75 -0.74 17.20 -4.81
C VAL A 75 -1.63 16.90 -6.01
N THR A 76 -1.36 17.54 -7.15
CA THR A 76 -2.18 17.42 -8.36
C THR A 76 -1.33 16.92 -9.53
N PHE A 77 -1.80 15.89 -10.21
CA PHE A 77 -1.17 15.34 -11.41
C PHE A 77 -1.67 16.06 -12.67
N ALA A 78 -0.96 15.89 -13.78
CA ALA A 78 -1.44 16.34 -15.09
C ALA A 78 -2.77 15.67 -15.46
N THR A 79 -3.60 16.36 -16.24
CA THR A 79 -4.87 15.78 -16.72
C THR A 79 -4.60 14.51 -17.54
N PRO A 80 -5.16 13.35 -17.16
CA PRO A 80 -4.95 12.12 -17.90
C PRO A 80 -5.46 12.23 -19.34
N THR A 81 -4.61 11.93 -20.32
CA THR A 81 -5.00 11.83 -21.74
C THR A 81 -5.37 10.40 -22.15
N ALA A 82 -5.24 9.45 -21.22
CA ALA A 82 -5.73 8.07 -21.31
C ALA A 82 -6.12 7.58 -19.91
N ASN A 83 -6.73 6.40 -19.82
CA ASN A 83 -7.04 5.78 -18.53
C ASN A 83 -5.75 5.33 -17.84
N TRP A 84 -5.56 5.72 -16.59
CA TRP A 84 -4.43 5.31 -15.75
C TRP A 84 -4.72 4.07 -14.91
N GLY A 85 -5.97 3.57 -14.98
CA GLY A 85 -6.41 2.36 -14.29
C GLY A 85 -6.83 2.62 -12.84
N THR A 86 -6.83 1.55 -12.05
CA THR A 86 -7.16 1.59 -10.61
C THR A 86 -5.88 1.72 -9.82
N VAL A 87 -5.65 2.90 -9.24
CA VAL A 87 -4.51 3.13 -8.34
C VAL A 87 -4.88 2.65 -6.94
N ILE A 88 -3.96 1.89 -6.34
CA ILE A 88 -4.14 1.27 -5.00
C ILE A 88 -3.03 1.65 -4.03
N GLY A 89 -1.95 2.25 -4.51
CA GLY A 89 -0.82 2.67 -3.71
C GLY A 89 -0.05 3.81 -4.35
N PHE A 90 0.89 4.34 -3.60
CA PHE A 90 1.76 5.41 -4.05
C PHE A 90 3.18 5.20 -3.49
N GLY A 91 4.15 5.85 -4.12
CA GLY A 91 5.55 5.75 -3.74
C GLY A 91 6.29 7.07 -3.88
N LEU A 92 7.38 7.20 -3.14
CA LEU A 92 8.30 8.32 -3.21
C LEU A 92 9.60 7.85 -3.85
N TYR A 93 10.03 8.52 -4.91
CA TYR A 93 11.28 8.26 -5.62
C TYR A 93 12.25 9.43 -5.49
N ASP A 94 13.54 9.14 -5.58
CA ASP A 94 14.60 10.15 -5.63
C ASP A 94 14.82 10.77 -7.03
N ALA A 95 14.06 10.33 -8.05
CA ALA A 95 14.17 10.83 -9.41
C ALA A 95 12.80 10.90 -10.12
N ALA A 96 12.69 11.83 -11.07
CA ALA A 96 11.49 12.02 -11.90
C ALA A 96 11.18 10.79 -12.80
N THR A 97 12.21 10.05 -13.17
CA THR A 97 12.15 8.81 -13.94
C THR A 97 13.20 7.83 -13.42
N ALA A 98 12.92 6.53 -13.40
CA ALA A 98 13.79 5.52 -12.78
C ALA A 98 14.03 5.83 -11.28
N GLY A 99 15.28 5.88 -10.83
CA GLY A 99 15.61 6.16 -9.43
C GLY A 99 15.27 5.03 -8.46
N ASN A 100 15.47 5.29 -7.19
CA ASN A 100 15.22 4.36 -6.10
C ASN A 100 13.89 4.69 -5.41
N LEU A 101 13.12 3.66 -5.11
CA LEU A 101 11.95 3.80 -4.25
C LEU A 101 12.44 4.06 -2.82
N LEU A 102 12.00 5.16 -2.22
CA LEU A 102 12.37 5.58 -0.87
C LEU A 102 11.37 5.08 0.17
N ALA A 103 10.08 5.24 -0.14
CA ALA A 103 8.98 4.77 0.69
C ALA A 103 7.76 4.58 -0.19
N TRP A 104 6.87 3.72 0.25
CA TRP A 104 5.58 3.51 -0.39
C TRP A 104 4.57 3.14 0.69
N ASP A 105 3.30 3.33 0.37
CA ASP A 105 2.20 2.85 1.20
C ASP A 105 0.96 2.64 0.31
N TYR A 106 -0.01 1.86 0.80
CA TYR A 106 -1.31 1.73 0.16
C TYR A 106 -2.10 3.04 0.31
N LEU A 107 -3.01 3.29 -0.63
CA LEU A 107 -3.96 4.38 -0.48
C LEU A 107 -4.92 4.08 0.69
N GLY A 108 -5.29 5.14 1.40
CA GLY A 108 -6.17 5.07 2.56
C GLY A 108 -5.38 4.89 3.86
N ASN A 109 -5.72 5.72 4.84
CA ASN A 109 -5.15 5.67 6.18
C ASN A 109 -5.88 4.63 7.04
N TYR A 110 -5.66 3.35 6.72
CA TYR A 110 -6.22 2.22 7.47
C TYR A 110 -5.11 1.46 8.18
N PRO A 111 -5.30 1.06 9.45
CA PRO A 111 -4.29 0.32 10.18
C PRO A 111 -4.15 -1.11 9.65
N TRP A 112 -2.96 -1.68 9.84
CA TRP A 112 -2.78 -3.13 9.78
C TRP A 112 -3.36 -3.76 11.04
N MET A 113 -4.17 -4.80 10.86
CA MET A 113 -4.87 -5.50 11.94
C MET A 113 -4.44 -6.96 11.96
N PRO A 114 -4.15 -7.56 13.14
CA PRO A 114 -3.92 -8.99 13.23
C PRO A 114 -5.12 -9.77 12.73
N ALA A 115 -4.86 -10.82 11.95
CA ALA A 115 -5.87 -11.70 11.41
C ALA A 115 -5.48 -13.17 11.56
N THR A 116 -6.45 -14.01 11.94
CA THR A 116 -6.34 -15.47 11.85
C THR A 116 -7.16 -15.97 10.67
N VAL A 117 -6.78 -17.13 10.13
CA VAL A 117 -7.39 -17.73 8.94
C VAL A 117 -7.84 -19.15 9.29
N SER A 118 -9.10 -19.47 9.04
CA SER A 118 -9.65 -20.81 9.24
C SER A 118 -9.17 -21.78 8.15
N SER A 119 -9.31 -23.08 8.36
CA SER A 119 -9.29 -24.07 7.28
C SER A 119 -10.73 -24.35 6.85
N ALA A 120 -11.18 -23.72 5.76
CA ALA A 120 -12.57 -23.78 5.29
C ALA A 120 -12.69 -23.43 3.80
N SER A 121 -13.90 -23.61 3.24
CA SER A 121 -14.23 -23.26 1.86
C SER A 121 -15.59 -22.56 1.81
N PRO A 122 -15.65 -21.21 1.79
CA PRO A 122 -14.53 -20.26 1.78
C PRO A 122 -13.73 -20.22 3.08
N GLY A 123 -12.46 -19.83 2.99
CA GLY A 123 -11.63 -19.56 4.17
C GLY A 123 -12.07 -18.26 4.84
N SER A 124 -12.41 -18.32 6.13
CA SER A 124 -12.78 -17.15 6.93
C SER A 124 -11.53 -16.53 7.55
N LEU A 125 -11.40 -15.21 7.41
CA LEU A 125 -10.48 -14.39 8.19
C LEU A 125 -11.19 -13.88 9.43
N THR A 126 -10.49 -13.82 10.56
CA THR A 126 -10.96 -13.19 11.80
C THR A 126 -10.04 -12.04 12.15
N ALA A 127 -10.55 -10.81 12.14
CA ALA A 127 -9.85 -9.61 12.58
C ALA A 127 -10.82 -8.79 13.43
N HIS A 128 -10.52 -8.61 14.71
CA HIS A 128 -11.48 -8.03 15.64
C HIS A 128 -11.80 -6.57 15.32
N ALA A 129 -13.08 -6.20 15.31
CA ALA A 129 -13.58 -4.85 15.07
C ALA A 129 -13.07 -4.21 13.76
N HIS A 130 -12.95 -5.01 12.71
CA HIS A 130 -12.38 -4.57 11.43
C HIS A 130 -13.21 -3.50 10.70
N GLY A 131 -14.54 -3.51 10.88
CA GLY A 131 -15.44 -2.53 10.26
C GLY A 131 -15.48 -2.58 8.73
N TYR A 132 -15.07 -3.70 8.12
CA TYR A 132 -15.09 -3.90 6.68
C TYR A 132 -16.51 -4.21 6.21
N SER A 133 -16.84 -3.79 5.01
CA SER A 133 -18.10 -4.03 4.32
C SER A 133 -17.87 -4.85 3.05
N VAL A 134 -18.93 -5.45 2.53
CA VAL A 134 -18.89 -6.15 1.23
C VAL A 134 -18.35 -5.21 0.14
N ALA A 135 -17.50 -5.75 -0.72
CA ALA A 135 -16.75 -5.07 -1.78
C ALA A 135 -15.65 -4.10 -1.31
N ASP A 136 -15.38 -4.00 -0.01
CA ASP A 136 -14.14 -3.38 0.45
C ASP A 136 -12.93 -4.16 -0.08
N ASN A 137 -11.89 -3.42 -0.44
CA ASN A 137 -10.63 -4.00 -0.86
C ASN A 137 -9.71 -4.16 0.35
N VAL A 138 -9.10 -5.33 0.49
CA VAL A 138 -8.18 -5.66 1.57
C VAL A 138 -6.94 -6.36 1.03
N VAL A 139 -5.85 -6.30 1.79
CA VAL A 139 -4.61 -7.03 1.54
C VAL A 139 -4.24 -7.83 2.78
N PHE A 140 -3.62 -8.99 2.57
CA PHE A 140 -3.15 -9.85 3.64
C PHE A 140 -1.64 -10.06 3.52
N SER A 141 -0.93 -10.06 4.64
CA SER A 141 0.51 -10.33 4.70
C SER A 141 0.87 -11.23 5.89
N THR A 142 1.73 -12.21 5.65
CA THR A 142 2.36 -13.06 6.67
C THR A 142 3.76 -12.60 7.05
N GLU A 143 4.28 -11.58 6.37
CA GLU A 143 5.67 -11.11 6.50
C GLU A 143 5.95 -10.46 7.87
N PHE A 144 4.92 -9.90 8.50
CA PHE A 144 4.99 -9.27 9.83
C PHE A 144 4.78 -10.28 10.99
N GLY A 145 5.10 -11.55 10.75
CA GLY A 145 4.95 -12.65 11.70
C GLY A 145 3.66 -13.45 11.49
N GLY A 146 3.79 -14.76 11.65
CA GLY A 146 2.67 -15.71 11.55
C GLY A 146 3.00 -16.93 10.70
N THR A 147 2.03 -17.82 10.58
CA THR A 147 2.09 -19.03 9.75
C THR A 147 1.22 -18.82 8.52
N ALA A 148 1.80 -18.95 7.33
CA ALA A 148 1.04 -18.82 6.09
C ALA A 148 -0.05 -19.92 6.01
N PRO A 149 -1.31 -19.58 5.69
CA PRO A 149 -2.33 -20.57 5.41
C PRO A 149 -1.99 -21.33 4.12
N THR A 150 -2.54 -22.53 3.96
CA THR A 150 -2.50 -23.24 2.68
C THR A 150 -3.83 -23.13 1.97
N PHE A 151 -3.82 -23.16 0.63
CA PHE A 151 -5.00 -22.90 -0.19
C PHE A 151 -5.39 -24.13 -1.01
N SER A 152 -6.69 -24.39 -1.08
CA SER A 152 -7.29 -25.39 -1.96
C SER A 152 -7.95 -24.76 -3.20
N LEU A 153 -8.20 -23.45 -3.18
CA LEU A 153 -8.67 -22.66 -4.33
C LEU A 153 -8.23 -21.21 -4.16
N SER A 154 -7.65 -20.63 -5.22
CA SER A 154 -7.16 -19.25 -5.23
C SER A 154 -6.11 -18.99 -4.14
N ASN A 155 -5.82 -17.74 -3.80
CA ASN A 155 -4.87 -17.34 -2.75
C ASN A 155 -5.09 -15.89 -2.29
N PHE A 156 -4.38 -15.48 -1.24
CA PHE A 156 -4.39 -14.12 -0.70
C PHE A 156 -3.37 -13.16 -1.35
N THR A 157 -2.96 -13.39 -2.60
CA THR A 157 -2.01 -12.50 -3.29
C THR A 157 -2.74 -11.32 -3.94
N GLY A 158 -2.23 -10.12 -3.70
CA GLY A 158 -2.75 -8.88 -4.30
C GLY A 158 -3.98 -8.33 -3.57
N LEU A 159 -4.79 -7.55 -4.29
CA LEU A 159 -5.99 -6.92 -3.77
C LEU A 159 -7.14 -7.93 -3.71
N LEU A 160 -7.71 -8.12 -2.53
CA LEU A 160 -8.80 -9.03 -2.27
C LEU A 160 -10.08 -8.23 -2.05
N ALA A 161 -11.21 -8.71 -2.58
CA ALA A 161 -12.51 -8.09 -2.33
C ALA A 161 -13.25 -8.86 -1.24
N VAL A 162 -13.72 -8.16 -0.21
CA VAL A 162 -14.56 -8.72 0.85
C VAL A 162 -15.87 -9.22 0.24
N ALA A 163 -16.14 -10.51 0.34
CA ALA A 163 -17.34 -11.13 -0.23
C ALA A 163 -18.49 -11.13 0.79
N HIS A 164 -18.19 -11.47 2.03
CA HIS A 164 -19.10 -11.36 3.18
C HIS A 164 -18.36 -10.76 4.36
N ALA A 165 -19.07 -9.99 5.18
CA ALA A 165 -18.54 -9.41 6.40
C ALA A 165 -19.54 -9.57 7.56
N ALA A 166 -19.02 -9.96 8.71
CA ALA A 166 -19.65 -9.89 10.02
C ALA A 166 -18.86 -8.90 10.89
N THR A 167 -19.10 -8.88 12.20
CA THR A 167 -18.44 -7.93 13.12
C THR A 167 -16.92 -8.14 13.20
N ASP A 168 -16.51 -9.42 13.30
CA ASP A 168 -15.11 -9.82 13.55
C ASP A 168 -14.58 -10.78 12.50
N THR A 169 -15.42 -11.22 11.56
CA THR A 169 -15.07 -12.21 10.55
C THR A 169 -15.51 -11.77 9.16
N PHE A 170 -14.76 -12.18 8.16
CA PHE A 170 -15.07 -11.94 6.77
C PHE A 170 -14.44 -13.03 5.90
N ASP A 171 -14.97 -13.21 4.70
CA ASP A 171 -14.31 -13.98 3.64
C ASP A 171 -14.04 -13.06 2.44
N VAL A 172 -13.20 -13.55 1.53
CA VAL A 172 -12.71 -12.75 0.42
C VAL A 172 -12.75 -13.53 -0.88
N THR A 173 -12.81 -12.76 -1.96
CA THR A 173 -12.52 -13.24 -3.31
C THR A 173 -11.22 -12.61 -3.80
N ASN A 174 -10.48 -13.37 -4.60
CA ASN A 174 -9.39 -12.86 -5.41
C ASN A 174 -9.80 -12.97 -6.88
N ALA A 175 -9.83 -11.84 -7.59
CA ALA A 175 -10.34 -11.73 -8.94
C ALA A 175 -11.73 -12.41 -9.10
N ALA A 176 -12.66 -12.09 -8.20
CA ALA A 176 -14.01 -12.67 -8.12
C ALA A 176 -14.10 -14.19 -7.85
N THR A 177 -12.97 -14.88 -7.61
CA THR A 177 -12.95 -16.28 -7.21
C THR A 177 -12.82 -16.37 -5.69
N ALA A 178 -13.72 -17.12 -5.03
CA ALA A 178 -13.64 -17.35 -3.59
C ALA A 178 -12.29 -17.97 -3.21
N VAL A 179 -11.72 -17.54 -2.08
CA VAL A 179 -10.47 -18.11 -1.58
C VAL A 179 -10.79 -19.23 -0.58
N ASN A 180 -10.40 -20.46 -0.91
CA ASN A 180 -10.56 -21.62 -0.04
C ASN A 180 -9.23 -22.00 0.59
N THR A 181 -9.25 -22.30 1.89
CA THR A 181 -8.05 -22.63 2.67
C THR A 181 -8.12 -24.08 3.16
N SER A 182 -6.98 -24.77 3.09
CA SER A 182 -6.82 -26.18 3.52
C SER A 182 -6.06 -26.34 4.84
N ALA A 183 -5.41 -25.28 5.32
CA ALA A 183 -4.80 -25.23 6.65
C ALA A 183 -4.97 -23.83 7.25
N THR A 184 -5.03 -23.77 8.57
CA THR A 184 -5.10 -22.51 9.30
C THR A 184 -3.82 -21.70 9.11
N GLY A 185 -3.94 -20.39 9.31
CA GLY A 185 -2.80 -19.48 9.28
C GLY A 185 -3.09 -18.22 10.08
N ASN A 186 -2.11 -17.35 10.15
CA ASN A 186 -2.24 -16.04 10.78
C ASN A 186 -1.28 -15.04 10.13
N GLY A 187 -1.63 -13.77 10.22
CA GLY A 187 -0.87 -12.66 9.66
C GLY A 187 -1.55 -11.34 9.98
N MET A 188 -1.41 -10.39 9.07
CA MET A 188 -2.00 -9.07 9.17
C MET A 188 -2.92 -8.83 7.96
N VAL A 189 -4.03 -8.15 8.18
CA VAL A 189 -4.92 -7.66 7.13
C VAL A 189 -5.00 -6.14 7.20
N ARG A 190 -5.17 -5.49 6.05
CA ARG A 190 -5.44 -4.07 5.98
C ARG A 190 -6.43 -3.76 4.86
N LYS A 191 -7.33 -2.82 5.13
CA LYS A 191 -8.18 -2.21 4.10
C LYS A 191 -7.37 -1.28 3.21
N VAL A 192 -7.64 -1.31 1.92
CA VAL A 192 -6.97 -0.51 0.89
C VAL A 192 -8.01 0.33 0.19
N ALA A 193 -7.79 1.64 0.15
CA ALA A 193 -8.55 2.50 -0.76
C ALA A 193 -8.07 2.28 -2.20
N SER A 194 -8.99 2.39 -3.14
CA SER A 194 -8.67 2.28 -4.56
C SER A 194 -9.34 3.42 -5.31
N GLN A 195 -8.63 4.02 -6.26
CA GLN A 195 -9.16 5.10 -7.09
C GLN A 195 -9.01 4.76 -8.57
N VAL A 196 -10.13 4.70 -9.29
CA VAL A 196 -10.11 4.64 -10.74
C VAL A 196 -9.79 6.04 -11.28
N ILE A 197 -8.72 6.16 -12.06
CA ILE A 197 -8.34 7.41 -12.73
C ILE A 197 -8.58 7.26 -14.22
N SER A 198 -9.69 7.85 -14.67
CA SER A 198 -10.12 7.81 -16.07
C SER A 198 -9.57 9.00 -16.85
N THR A 199 -9.56 8.86 -18.18
CA THR A 199 -9.22 9.95 -19.10
C THR A 199 -10.01 11.22 -18.75
N ASN A 200 -9.36 12.38 -18.78
CA ASN A 200 -9.91 13.70 -18.43
C ASN A 200 -10.34 13.90 -16.95
N VAL A 201 -10.09 12.94 -16.06
CA VAL A 201 -10.35 13.08 -14.62
C VAL A 201 -9.03 13.36 -13.91
N VAL A 202 -8.80 14.61 -13.51
CA VAL A 202 -7.57 15.02 -12.82
C VAL A 202 -7.44 14.29 -11.49
N ALA A 203 -6.31 13.61 -11.28
CA ALA A 203 -5.98 13.02 -10.00
C ALA A 203 -5.42 14.11 -9.06
N SER A 204 -6.12 14.35 -7.96
CA SER A 204 -5.73 15.33 -6.95
C SER A 204 -5.90 14.74 -5.56
N PHE A 205 -4.86 14.86 -4.74
CA PHE A 205 -4.81 14.35 -3.37
C PHE A 205 -4.73 15.54 -2.42
N ALA A 206 -5.81 15.78 -1.67
CA ALA A 206 -5.86 16.84 -0.67
C ALA A 206 -4.82 16.62 0.44
N SER A 207 -4.52 17.67 1.20
CA SER A 207 -3.70 17.56 2.42
C SER A 207 -4.23 16.45 3.34
N GLY A 208 -3.34 15.58 3.82
CA GLY A 208 -3.66 14.43 4.66
C GLY A 208 -4.20 13.19 3.94
N ALA A 209 -4.32 13.20 2.62
CA ALA A 209 -4.86 12.07 1.85
C ALA A 209 -3.83 10.94 1.63
N LEU A 210 -2.54 11.27 1.65
CA LEU A 210 -1.43 10.34 1.47
C LEU A 210 -0.64 10.26 2.78
N THR A 211 -0.63 9.07 3.39
CA THR A 211 0.07 8.81 4.64
C THR A 211 1.09 7.72 4.43
N LEU A 212 2.35 7.99 4.79
CA LEU A 212 3.40 6.98 4.86
C LEU A 212 3.62 6.62 6.33
N SER A 213 3.79 5.33 6.57
CA SER A 213 4.14 4.78 7.88
C SER A 213 5.56 4.18 7.91
N ALA A 214 6.20 4.31 9.06
CA ALA A 214 7.44 3.63 9.43
C ALA A 214 7.28 3.07 10.84
N ALA A 215 7.50 1.77 10.98
CA ALA A 215 7.43 1.01 12.23
C ALA A 215 8.70 0.19 12.40
#